data_AF-A0A2T3YQV5-F1
#
_entry.id   AF-A0A2T3YQV5-F1
#
_cell.length_a   1.000
_cell.length_b   1.000
_cell.length_c   1.000
_cell.angle_alpha   90.00
_cell.angle_beta   90.00
_cell.angle_gamma   90.00
#
_symmetry.space_group_name_H-M   'P 1'
#
loop_
_entity.id
_entity.type
_entity.pdbx_description
1 polymer ?
#
loop_
_entity_poly.entity_id
_entity_poly.type
_entity_poly.pdbx_seq_one_letter_code
_entity_poly.pdbx_strand_id
1 'polypeptide(L)'
;SAPERGSYYYSNTNYELLGYVIENITQNTAEVEICRRIIEPLGMEHTFLEVFESKNKGNIPRRYQFATKLYRETAGMNPALPEIDDGKLIDCTASNLSVEWIAGDMFSSPSDLVKFATALRDGRLLNTESLETMKMWRPTTNVAAEIGHCLFKMEDSEENAWLGHFGGVLGFTGALW
;
A
#
# COMPACT_ATOMS: atom_id res chain seq x y z
N SER A 1 -14.06 3.31 -18.05
CA SER A 1 -15.26 4.12 -17.75
C SER A 1 -15.11 4.68 -16.35
N ALA A 2 -15.57 5.91 -16.11
CA ALA A 2 -15.61 6.44 -14.74
C ALA A 2 -16.61 5.61 -13.92
N PRO A 3 -16.33 5.34 -12.63
CA PRO A 3 -17.27 4.62 -11.77
C PRO A 3 -18.57 5.42 -11.60
N GLU A 4 -19.68 4.71 -11.37
CA GLU A 4 -20.95 5.37 -11.06
C GLU A 4 -20.81 6.17 -9.75
N ARG A 5 -21.39 7.36 -9.72
CA ARG A 5 -21.31 8.22 -8.53
C ARG A 5 -21.90 7.49 -7.32
N GLY A 6 -21.12 7.38 -6.25
CA GLY A 6 -21.52 6.71 -5.01
C GLY A 6 -21.14 5.22 -4.95
N SER A 7 -20.64 4.64 -6.05
CA SER A 7 -20.03 3.32 -6.04
C SER A 7 -18.56 3.40 -5.61
N TYR A 8 -18.08 2.34 -4.96
CA TYR A 8 -16.68 2.24 -4.57
C TYR A 8 -15.79 2.06 -5.81
N TYR A 9 -14.68 2.80 -5.84
CA TYR A 9 -13.62 2.63 -6.81
C TYR A 9 -12.28 2.97 -6.16
N TYR A 10 -11.33 2.04 -6.23
CA TYR A 10 -9.98 2.26 -5.71
C TYR A 10 -9.21 3.18 -6.65
N SER A 11 -8.53 4.18 -6.09
CA SER A 11 -7.76 5.17 -6.84
C SER A 11 -6.55 5.61 -6.04
N ASN A 12 -5.35 5.31 -6.53
CA ASN A 12 -4.09 5.80 -5.93
C ASN A 12 -4.06 7.33 -5.87
N THR A 13 -4.65 8.03 -6.85
CA THR A 13 -4.76 9.50 -6.86
C THR A 13 -5.49 10.04 -5.64
N ASN A 14 -6.47 9.31 -5.08
CA ASN A 14 -7.12 9.75 -3.84
C ASN A 14 -6.12 9.80 -2.68
N TYR A 15 -5.18 8.86 -2.63
CA TYR A 15 -4.15 8.80 -1.59
C TYR A 15 -3.08 9.86 -1.82
N GLU A 16 -2.63 10.09 -3.06
CA GLU A 16 -1.74 11.21 -3.37
C GLU A 16 -2.34 12.56 -2.92
N LEU A 17 -3.64 12.77 -3.16
CA LEU A 17 -4.34 13.96 -2.68
C LEU A 17 -4.36 14.08 -1.15
N LEU A 18 -4.51 12.96 -0.43
CA LEU A 18 -4.39 12.96 1.04
C LEU A 18 -3.00 13.39 1.50
N GLY A 19 -1.96 13.07 0.74
CA GLY A 19 -0.59 13.51 1.01
C GLY A 19 -0.49 15.02 0.99
N TYR A 20 -0.98 15.64 -0.07
CA TYR A 20 -1.03 17.11 -0.15
C TYR A 20 -1.88 17.74 0.95
N VAL A 21 -2.97 17.10 1.38
CA VAL A 21 -3.77 17.58 2.53
C VAL A 21 -2.97 17.52 3.82
N ILE A 22 -2.25 16.42 4.08
CA ILE A 22 -1.35 16.28 5.23
C ILE A 22 -0.30 17.39 5.20
N GLU A 23 0.35 17.62 4.06
CA GLU A 23 1.37 18.65 3.93
C GLU A 23 0.83 20.05 4.18
N ASN A 24 -0.33 20.36 3.60
CA ASN A 24 -0.95 21.66 3.75
C ASN A 24 -1.40 21.92 5.21
N ILE A 25 -1.88 20.91 5.93
CA ILE A 25 -2.31 21.08 7.33
C ILE A 25 -1.11 21.15 8.28
N THR A 26 -0.10 20.30 8.07
CA THR A 26 1.00 20.12 9.01
C THR A 26 2.19 21.02 8.73
N GLN A 27 2.27 21.60 7.53
CA GLN A 27 3.40 22.39 7.02
C GLN A 27 4.72 21.60 7.07
N ASN A 28 4.63 20.27 6.93
CA ASN A 28 5.72 19.32 6.85
C ASN A 28 5.42 18.33 5.72
N THR A 29 6.43 17.62 5.20
CA THR A 29 6.18 16.63 4.14
C THR A 29 5.43 15.41 4.69
N ALA A 30 4.65 14.73 3.86
CA ALA A 30 3.85 13.59 4.29
C ALA A 30 4.72 12.44 4.86
N GLU A 31 5.93 12.25 4.32
CA GLU A 31 6.90 11.25 4.78
C GLU A 31 7.39 11.53 6.19
N VAL A 32 7.71 12.79 6.48
CA VAL A 32 8.12 13.23 7.82
C VAL A 32 6.98 12.98 8.81
N GLU A 33 5.74 13.27 8.42
CA GLU A 33 4.57 13.02 9.26
C GLU A 33 4.35 11.52 9.52
N ILE A 34 4.46 10.67 8.50
CA ILE A 34 4.37 9.20 8.64
C ILE A 34 5.47 8.69 9.56
N CYS A 35 6.71 9.14 9.35
CA CYS A 35 7.86 8.70 10.12
C CYS A 35 7.70 9.05 11.61
N ARG A 36 7.46 10.33 11.93
CA ARG A 36 7.40 10.82 13.31
C ARG A 36 6.15 10.38 14.08
N ARG A 37 5.05 10.05 13.40
CA ARG A 37 3.76 9.67 14.04
C ARG A 37 3.55 8.17 14.11
N ILE A 38 4.16 7.40 13.22
CA ILE A 38 3.90 5.96 13.09
C ILE A 38 5.20 5.16 13.19
N ILE A 39 6.17 5.39 12.31
CA ILE A 39 7.36 4.53 12.19
C ILE A 39 8.23 4.61 13.45
N GLU A 40 8.64 5.83 13.85
CA GLU A 40 9.51 6.02 15.02
C GLU A 40 8.82 5.63 16.34
N PRO A 41 7.57 6.06 16.64
CA PRO A 41 6.92 5.72 17.91
C PRO A 41 6.63 4.23 18.08
N LEU A 42 6.49 3.48 16.99
CA LEU A 42 6.27 2.04 17.03
C LEU A 42 7.57 1.23 16.92
N GLY A 43 8.72 1.88 16.74
CA GLY A 43 10.01 1.21 16.55
C GLY A 43 10.02 0.29 15.34
N MET A 44 9.47 0.76 14.21
CA MET A 44 9.38 0.00 12.96
C MET A 44 10.68 0.12 12.16
N GLU A 45 11.74 -0.54 12.64
CA GLU A 45 13.13 -0.36 12.18
C GLU A 45 13.38 -0.78 10.71
N HIS A 46 12.51 -1.57 10.10
CA HIS A 46 12.61 -2.00 8.70
C HIS A 46 11.49 -1.39 7.83
N THR A 47 10.84 -0.33 8.29
CA THR A 47 9.80 0.37 7.54
C THR A 47 10.27 1.75 7.13
N PHE A 48 10.05 2.10 5.86
CA PHE A 48 10.51 3.35 5.28
C PHE A 48 9.85 3.67 3.94
N LEU A 49 10.00 4.89 3.44
CA LEU A 49 9.64 5.24 2.06
C LEU A 49 10.86 5.14 1.13
N GLU A 50 10.75 4.38 0.04
CA GLU A 50 11.89 4.02 -0.81
C GLU A 50 12.52 5.23 -1.48
N VAL A 51 11.70 6.09 -2.08
CA VAL A 51 12.18 7.20 -2.92
C VAL A 51 12.76 8.34 -2.09
N PHE A 52 12.36 8.45 -0.83
CA PHE A 52 12.67 9.59 0.03
C PHE A 52 13.86 9.34 0.95
N GLU A 53 14.12 8.08 1.29
CA GLU A 53 15.18 7.73 2.23
C GLU A 53 16.30 6.97 1.53
N SER A 54 17.29 7.73 1.04
CA SER A 54 18.45 7.24 0.27
C SER A 54 19.51 6.47 1.07
N LYS A 55 19.25 6.09 2.32
CA LYS A 55 20.29 5.54 3.20
C LYS A 55 20.07 4.07 3.55
N ASN A 56 20.89 3.23 2.90
CA ASN A 56 21.59 2.11 3.51
C ASN A 56 20.71 1.10 4.26
N LYS A 57 19.99 0.24 3.51
CA LYS A 57 18.86 -0.52 4.04
C LYS A 57 19.07 -2.03 3.98
N GLY A 58 20.21 -2.49 4.50
CA GLY A 58 20.48 -3.93 4.64
C GLY A 58 20.30 -4.73 3.34
N ASN A 59 19.92 -6.00 3.49
CA ASN A 59 19.71 -6.93 2.39
C ASN A 59 18.24 -6.85 1.91
N ILE A 60 17.86 -5.79 1.19
CA ILE A 60 16.52 -5.68 0.60
C ILE A 60 16.33 -6.83 -0.40
N PRO A 61 15.22 -7.58 -0.36
CA PRO A 61 14.96 -8.62 -1.35
C PRO A 61 14.85 -8.03 -2.76
N ARG A 62 15.36 -8.76 -3.75
CA ARG A 62 15.17 -8.42 -5.16
C ARG A 62 13.71 -8.58 -5.57
N ARG A 63 13.29 -7.79 -6.56
CA ARG A 63 11.90 -7.73 -7.04
C ARG A 63 11.80 -8.42 -8.37
N TYR A 64 10.78 -9.27 -8.54
CA TYR A 64 10.61 -10.02 -9.77
C TYR A 64 9.17 -9.96 -10.26
N GLN A 65 8.98 -9.52 -11.49
CA GLN A 65 7.70 -9.58 -12.17
C GLN A 65 7.64 -10.80 -13.09
N PHE A 66 6.56 -11.57 -13.02
CA PHE A 66 6.36 -12.68 -13.94
C PHE A 66 5.90 -12.14 -15.30
N ALA A 67 6.70 -12.38 -16.34
CA ALA A 67 6.41 -11.96 -17.71
C ALA A 67 5.35 -12.87 -18.34
N THR A 68 4.10 -12.77 -17.87
CA THR A 68 2.97 -13.44 -18.53
C THR A 68 2.65 -12.73 -19.85
N LYS A 69 1.99 -13.46 -20.76
CA LYS A 69 1.41 -12.87 -21.98
C LYS A 69 0.53 -11.64 -21.67
N LEU A 70 -0.37 -11.74 -20.69
CA LEU A 70 -1.25 -10.64 -20.29
C LEU A 70 -0.46 -9.41 -19.84
N TYR A 71 0.59 -9.61 -19.04
CA TYR A 71 1.45 -8.50 -18.60
C TYR A 71 2.15 -7.83 -19.78
N ARG A 72 2.71 -8.59 -20.72
CA ARG A 72 3.37 -8.02 -21.92
C ARG A 72 2.41 -7.21 -22.79
N GLU A 73 1.17 -7.65 -22.92
CA GLU A 73 0.14 -6.97 -23.73
C GLU A 73 -0.40 -5.69 -23.06
N THR A 74 -0.39 -5.61 -21.73
CA THR A 74 -1.03 -4.52 -20.98
C THR A 74 -0.05 -3.52 -20.36
N ALA A 75 1.19 -3.90 -20.06
CA ALA A 75 2.15 -3.06 -19.34
C ALA A 75 2.75 -1.92 -20.18
N GLY A 76 2.52 -1.87 -21.50
CA GLY A 76 3.10 -0.87 -22.38
C GLY A 76 4.63 -1.01 -22.47
N MET A 77 5.09 -2.01 -23.22
CA MET A 77 6.53 -2.25 -23.38
C MET A 77 7.14 -1.30 -24.42
N ASN A 78 8.27 -0.67 -24.07
CA ASN A 78 9.06 0.07 -25.06
C ASN A 78 9.62 -0.94 -26.08
N PRO A 79 9.36 -0.78 -27.39
CA PRO A 79 9.80 -1.73 -28.41
C PRO A 79 11.33 -1.80 -28.58
N ALA A 80 12.09 -0.87 -28.00
CA ALA A 80 13.55 -0.92 -27.96
C ALA A 80 14.10 -1.87 -26.88
N LEU A 81 13.26 -2.38 -25.97
CA LEU A 81 13.67 -3.36 -24.97
C LEU A 81 13.74 -4.77 -25.59
N PRO A 82 14.72 -5.60 -25.20
CA PRO A 82 14.79 -6.97 -25.66
C PRO A 82 13.53 -7.75 -25.26
N GLU A 83 13.07 -8.62 -26.17
CA GLU A 83 11.93 -9.50 -25.89
C GLU A 83 12.27 -10.44 -24.74
N ILE A 84 11.35 -10.57 -23.79
CA ILE A 84 11.49 -11.46 -22.64
C ILE A 84 10.59 -12.67 -22.92
N ASP A 85 11.21 -13.86 -22.96
CA ASP A 85 10.47 -15.10 -23.20
C ASP A 85 9.32 -15.27 -22.20
N ASP A 86 8.24 -15.89 -22.68
CA ASP A 86 7.08 -16.18 -21.85
C ASP A 86 7.44 -17.07 -20.66
N GLY A 87 6.91 -16.73 -19.48
CA GLY A 87 7.18 -17.48 -18.27
C GLY A 87 8.56 -17.23 -17.64
N LYS A 88 9.28 -16.17 -18.05
CA LYS A 88 10.49 -15.71 -17.34
C LYS A 88 10.19 -14.64 -16.29
N LEU A 89 11.12 -14.51 -15.35
CA LEU A 89 11.12 -13.43 -14.35
C LEU A 89 11.87 -12.22 -14.89
N ILE A 90 11.26 -11.04 -14.74
CA ILE A 90 11.86 -9.74 -15.00
C ILE A 90 12.40 -9.22 -13.67
N ASP A 91 13.70 -8.95 -13.59
CA ASP A 91 14.28 -8.30 -12.40
C ASP A 91 13.90 -6.82 -12.41
N CYS A 92 13.02 -6.43 -11.49
CA CYS A 92 12.50 -5.08 -11.33
C CYS A 92 13.15 -4.36 -10.14
N THR A 93 14.28 -4.86 -9.62
CA THR A 93 14.92 -4.30 -8.42
C THR A 93 15.37 -2.85 -8.62
N ALA A 94 15.72 -2.46 -9.85
CA ALA A 94 16.14 -1.10 -10.17
C ALA A 94 14.97 -0.15 -10.52
N SER A 95 13.72 -0.62 -10.48
CA SER A 95 12.55 0.22 -10.77
C SER A 95 12.33 1.23 -9.64
N ASN A 96 12.02 2.47 -10.02
CA ASN A 96 11.67 3.53 -9.09
C ASN A 96 10.14 3.56 -8.88
N LEU A 97 9.69 3.49 -7.63
CA LEU A 97 8.28 3.49 -7.24
C LEU A 97 7.75 4.90 -6.89
N SER A 98 8.42 5.96 -7.33
CA SER A 98 8.02 7.35 -7.06
C SER A 98 6.62 7.71 -7.54
N VAL A 99 6.12 6.96 -8.52
CA VAL A 99 4.74 7.07 -9.04
C VAL A 99 3.68 6.59 -8.05
N GLU A 100 4.06 5.81 -7.03
CA GLU A 100 3.15 5.36 -5.98
C GLU A 100 3.12 6.36 -4.82
N TRP A 101 4.23 7.05 -4.53
CA TRP A 101 4.39 7.98 -3.40
C TRP A 101 3.74 7.41 -2.11
N ILE A 102 2.99 8.21 -1.36
CA ILE A 102 2.33 7.73 -0.14
C ILE A 102 1.16 6.75 -0.40
N ALA A 103 0.77 6.51 -1.65
CA ALA A 103 -0.22 5.48 -1.99
C ALA A 103 0.36 4.07 -1.97
N GLY A 104 1.69 3.91 -2.10
CA GLY A 104 2.31 2.57 -2.21
C GLY A 104 3.83 2.46 -2.14
N ASP A 105 4.58 3.53 -1.91
CA ASP A 105 6.06 3.55 -1.90
C ASP A 105 6.70 3.02 -0.60
N MET A 106 5.89 2.53 0.34
CA MET A 106 6.38 2.06 1.63
C MET A 106 6.97 0.64 1.55
N PHE A 107 8.20 0.50 2.01
CA PHE A 107 8.82 -0.78 2.37
C PHE A 107 8.54 -1.11 3.82
N SER A 108 8.39 -2.39 4.13
CA SER A 108 8.22 -2.87 5.50
C SER A 108 8.68 -4.32 5.65
N SER A 109 8.74 -4.78 6.90
CA SER A 109 8.93 -6.19 7.25
C SER A 109 7.63 -6.77 7.82
N PRO A 110 7.41 -8.12 7.75
CA PRO A 110 6.27 -8.73 8.42
C PRO A 110 6.19 -8.39 9.92
N SER A 111 7.33 -8.34 10.61
CA SER A 111 7.40 -7.96 12.02
C SER A 111 6.94 -6.53 12.28
N ASP A 112 7.30 -5.58 11.41
CA ASP A 112 6.90 -4.18 11.60
C ASP A 112 5.44 -3.95 11.22
N LEU A 113 4.92 -4.65 10.21
CA LEU A 113 3.49 -4.65 9.90
C LEU A 113 2.65 -5.19 11.07
N VAL A 114 3.12 -6.22 11.78
CA VAL A 114 2.45 -6.71 13.00
C VAL A 114 2.47 -5.68 14.12
N LYS A 115 3.57 -4.92 14.30
CA LYS A 115 3.63 -3.81 15.27
C LYS A 115 2.58 -2.75 14.94
N PHE A 116 2.48 -2.36 13.67
CA PHE A 116 1.48 -1.41 13.18
C PHE A 116 0.05 -1.91 13.41
N ALA A 117 -0.28 -3.13 12.97
CA ALA A 117 -1.61 -3.71 13.14
C ALA A 117 -2.03 -3.79 14.61
N THR A 118 -1.12 -4.25 15.47
CA THR A 118 -1.35 -4.34 16.92
C THR A 118 -1.58 -2.95 17.51
N ALA A 119 -0.78 -1.95 17.14
CA ALA A 119 -0.94 -0.58 17.62
C ALA A 119 -2.27 0.06 17.18
N LEU A 120 -2.68 -0.18 15.94
CA LEU A 120 -3.96 0.28 15.41
C LEU A 120 -5.13 -0.37 16.13
N ARG A 121 -5.11 -1.70 16.26
CA ARG A 121 -6.14 -2.50 16.96
C ARG A 121 -6.31 -2.06 18.40
N ASP A 122 -5.22 -1.81 19.10
CA ASP A 122 -5.20 -1.48 20.53
C ASP A 122 -5.46 0.02 20.79
N GLY A 123 -5.77 0.82 19.75
CA GLY A 123 -6.08 2.25 19.89
C GLY A 123 -4.88 3.12 20.27
N ARG A 124 -3.65 2.66 20.00
CA ARG A 124 -2.41 3.41 20.30
C ARG A 124 -2.06 4.45 19.23
N LEU A 125 -2.63 4.32 18.03
CA LEU A 125 -2.42 5.25 16.91
C LEU A 125 -3.57 6.25 16.74
N LEU A 126 -4.80 5.79 16.96
CA LEU A 126 -6.02 6.57 16.74
C LEU A 126 -6.87 6.55 18.01
N ASN A 127 -7.47 7.69 18.33
CA ASN A 127 -8.52 7.73 19.35
C ASN A 127 -9.78 6.98 18.87
N THR A 128 -10.71 6.72 19.80
CA THR A 128 -11.94 5.95 19.50
C THR A 128 -12.73 6.54 18.34
N GLU A 129 -12.97 7.85 18.32
CA GLU A 129 -13.74 8.53 17.27
C GLU A 129 -13.08 8.41 15.88
N SER A 130 -11.75 8.51 15.82
CA SER A 130 -10.99 8.36 14.59
C SER A 130 -10.99 6.90 14.11
N LEU A 131 -10.94 5.94 15.03
CA LEU A 131 -11.04 4.52 14.70
C LEU A 131 -12.44 4.15 14.21
N GLU A 132 -13.48 4.72 14.78
CA GLU A 132 -14.87 4.60 14.30
C GLU A 132 -15.01 5.18 12.89
N THR A 133 -14.43 6.37 12.66
CA THR A 133 -14.37 6.97 11.33
C THR A 133 -13.65 6.05 10.34
N MET A 134 -12.48 5.50 10.71
CA MET A 134 -11.74 4.56 9.87
C MET A 134 -12.56 3.31 9.51
N LYS A 135 -13.45 2.87 10.41
CA LYS A 135 -14.32 1.69 10.26
C LYS A 135 -15.73 2.03 9.74
N MET A 136 -15.93 3.20 9.12
CA MET A 136 -17.16 3.50 8.40
C MET A 136 -17.26 2.65 7.12
N TRP A 137 -17.68 1.40 7.26
CA TRP A 137 -17.72 0.42 6.19
C TRP A 137 -18.68 0.79 5.05
N ARG A 138 -18.22 0.53 3.83
CA ARG A 138 -18.99 0.68 2.60
C ARG A 138 -18.82 -0.56 1.73
N PRO A 139 -19.84 -0.95 0.96
CA PRO A 139 -19.73 -2.08 0.05
C PRO A 139 -18.69 -1.81 -1.03
N THR A 140 -17.94 -2.85 -1.38
CA THR A 140 -17.06 -2.83 -2.56
C THR A 140 -17.71 -3.53 -3.75
N THR A 141 -17.00 -3.66 -4.86
CA THR A 141 -17.43 -4.49 -6.00
C THR A 141 -17.32 -5.99 -5.70
N ASN A 142 -16.58 -6.39 -4.66
CA ASN A 142 -16.56 -7.75 -4.15
C ASN A 142 -17.59 -7.88 -3.02
N VAL A 143 -18.57 -8.76 -3.19
CA VAL A 143 -19.68 -8.96 -2.23
C VAL A 143 -19.23 -9.48 -0.87
N ALA A 144 -18.05 -10.10 -0.78
CA ALA A 144 -17.45 -10.58 0.47
C ALA A 144 -16.52 -9.54 1.13
N ALA A 145 -16.45 -8.31 0.61
CA ALA A 145 -15.55 -7.29 1.12
C ALA A 145 -16.23 -5.91 1.25
N GLU A 146 -15.98 -5.29 2.40
CA GLU A 146 -16.27 -3.88 2.65
C GLU A 146 -14.98 -3.08 2.79
N ILE A 147 -15.07 -1.77 2.59
CA ILE A 147 -13.96 -0.83 2.74
C ILE A 147 -14.37 0.31 3.66
N GLY A 148 -13.52 0.62 4.62
CA GLY A 148 -13.59 1.82 5.45
C GLY A 148 -12.77 2.95 4.83
N HIS A 149 -12.07 3.72 5.67
CA HIS A 149 -11.05 4.65 5.19
C HIS A 149 -9.69 3.94 5.21
N CYS A 150 -9.27 3.43 4.04
CA CYS A 150 -7.98 2.74 3.83
C CYS A 150 -7.83 1.42 4.58
N LEU A 151 -8.94 0.79 4.97
CA LEU A 151 -8.97 -0.50 5.66
C LEU A 151 -10.07 -1.36 5.03
N PHE A 152 -9.74 -2.58 4.64
CA PHE A 152 -10.72 -3.56 4.18
C PHE A 152 -11.21 -4.42 5.34
N LYS A 153 -12.48 -4.81 5.26
CA LYS A 153 -13.06 -5.91 6.04
C LYS A 153 -13.42 -7.03 5.07
N MET A 154 -12.83 -8.21 5.24
CA MET A 154 -13.21 -9.42 4.51
C MET A 154 -13.84 -10.41 5.48
N GLU A 155 -14.93 -11.05 5.06
CA GLU A 155 -15.61 -12.08 5.84
C GLU A 155 -15.25 -13.45 5.27
N ASP A 156 -14.88 -14.40 6.13
CA ASP A 156 -14.71 -15.79 5.74
C ASP A 156 -16.03 -16.56 5.76
N SER A 157 -16.00 -17.85 5.40
CA SER A 157 -17.18 -18.71 5.36
C SER A 157 -17.82 -18.96 6.73
N GLU A 158 -17.13 -18.62 7.82
CA GLU A 158 -17.59 -18.75 9.21
C GLU A 158 -18.01 -17.38 9.80
N GLU A 159 -18.14 -16.34 8.97
CA GLU A 159 -18.48 -14.96 9.35
C GLU A 159 -17.44 -14.29 10.26
N ASN A 160 -16.19 -14.79 10.31
CA ASN A 160 -15.12 -14.06 10.98
C ASN A 160 -14.64 -12.92 10.07
N ALA A 161 -14.50 -11.73 10.67
CA ALA A 161 -14.04 -10.54 9.97
C ALA A 161 -12.51 -10.35 10.10
N TRP A 162 -11.84 -10.32 8.95
CA TRP A 162 -10.41 -10.03 8.81
C TRP A 162 -10.25 -8.57 8.39
N LEU A 163 -9.40 -7.82 9.11
CA LEU A 163 -9.22 -6.38 8.88
C LEU A 163 -7.83 -6.10 8.35
N GLY A 164 -7.74 -5.49 7.18
CA GLY A 164 -6.46 -5.46 6.50
C GLY A 164 -6.39 -4.64 5.24
N HIS A 165 -5.28 -4.81 4.53
CA HIS A 165 -5.07 -4.21 3.22
C HIS A 165 -4.11 -5.08 2.40
N PHE A 166 -4.40 -5.21 1.11
CA PHE A 166 -3.47 -5.78 0.14
C PHE A 166 -2.58 -4.69 -0.45
N GLY A 167 -1.31 -5.00 -0.68
CA GLY A 167 -0.37 -4.15 -1.40
C GLY A 167 0.10 -4.85 -2.66
N GLY A 168 0.25 -4.10 -3.75
CA GLY A 168 0.77 -4.61 -5.00
C GLY A 168 1.50 -3.50 -5.75
N VAL A 169 2.79 -3.71 -5.97
CA VAL A 169 3.65 -2.85 -6.79
C VAL A 169 4.45 -3.74 -7.74
N LEU A 170 5.18 -3.14 -8.69
CA LEU A 170 5.95 -3.92 -9.65
C LEU A 170 6.96 -4.86 -8.94
N GLY A 171 6.75 -6.17 -9.08
CA GLY A 171 7.62 -7.20 -8.54
C GLY A 171 7.43 -7.55 -7.05
N PHE A 172 6.43 -6.99 -6.37
CA PHE A 172 6.04 -7.39 -5.00
C PHE A 172 4.54 -7.37 -4.78
N THR A 173 4.07 -8.32 -4.00
CA THR A 173 2.75 -8.30 -3.37
C THR A 173 2.89 -8.48 -1.87
N GLY A 174 2.01 -7.84 -1.12
CA GLY A 174 1.99 -7.89 0.33
C GLY A 174 0.56 -7.91 0.86
N ALA A 175 0.40 -8.38 2.09
CA ALA A 175 -0.88 -8.41 2.76
C ALA A 175 -0.68 -8.22 4.27
N LEU A 176 -1.59 -7.46 4.88
CA LEU A 176 -1.76 -7.35 6.31
C LEU A 176 -3.23 -7.65 6.61
N TRP A 177 -3.51 -8.57 7.54
CA TRP A 177 -4.85 -9.01 7.94
C TRP A 177 -4.90 -9.35 9.43
#